data_AF-A0A6J6WU42-F1
#
_entry.id   AF-A0A6J6WU42-F1
#
_cell.length_a   1.000
_cell.length_b   1.000
_cell.length_c   1.000
_cell.angle_alpha   90.00
_cell.angle_beta   90.00
_cell.angle_gamma   90.00
#
_symmetry.space_group_name_H-M   'P 1'
#
loop_
_entity.id
_entity.type
_entity.pdbx_description
1 polymer ?
#
loop_
_entity_poly.entity_id
_entity_poly.type
_entity_poly.pdbx_seq_one_letter_code
_entity_poly.pdbx_strand_id
1 'polypeptide(L)'
;MAAPSSVYYGIITCGLPLNTGPHTYILRSALHGLDHWVRSGEPPASMPKLETNADLSAFLMDANGNVLGGIRTPFVDVPLAKLSGSGQEADGFCGLFGTTLGLTLDELQALYPTTQDFVAKWNAATDAAVATGAILAVDAENIKAAAENFVIE
;
A
#
# COMPACT_ATOMS: atom_id res chain seq x y z
N MET A 1 7.50 7.90 -10.60
CA MET A 1 7.16 7.09 -11.80
C MET A 1 5.70 6.68 -11.69
N ALA A 2 4.92 6.81 -12.78
CA ALA A 2 3.55 6.33 -12.80
C ALA A 2 3.52 4.79 -12.70
N ALA A 3 2.47 4.24 -12.08
CA ALA A 3 2.26 2.80 -12.05
C ALA A 3 2.04 2.26 -13.48
N PRO A 4 2.49 1.03 -13.80
CA PRO A 4 2.32 0.46 -15.13
C PRO A 4 0.86 0.07 -15.37
N SER A 5 0.38 0.26 -16.59
CA SER A 5 -0.91 -0.28 -17.06
C SER A 5 -0.78 -1.57 -17.85
N SER A 6 0.44 -2.07 -18.03
CA SER A 6 0.76 -3.23 -18.87
C SER A 6 1.81 -4.13 -18.20
N VAL A 7 1.59 -5.45 -18.26
CA VAL A 7 2.46 -6.47 -17.64
C VAL A 7 2.70 -7.63 -18.59
N TYR A 8 3.66 -8.50 -18.24
CA TYR A 8 4.06 -9.67 -19.02
C TYR A 8 4.39 -9.32 -20.47
N TYR A 9 5.23 -8.30 -20.67
CA TYR A 9 5.64 -7.83 -22.00
C TYR A 9 4.46 -7.44 -22.92
N GLY A 10 3.38 -6.91 -22.35
CA GLY A 10 2.23 -6.43 -23.12
C GLY A 10 1.08 -7.42 -23.25
N ILE A 11 1.23 -8.66 -22.77
CA ILE A 11 0.18 -9.69 -22.85
C ILE A 11 -1.10 -9.25 -22.14
N ILE A 12 -0.97 -8.54 -21.02
CA ILE A 12 -2.10 -7.93 -20.32
C ILE A 12 -1.88 -6.42 -20.30
N THR A 13 -2.84 -5.69 -20.85
CA THR A 13 -2.85 -4.22 -20.87
C THR A 13 -4.24 -3.75 -20.47
N CYS A 14 -4.30 -2.90 -19.44
CA CYS A 14 -5.54 -2.39 -18.86
C CYS A 14 -5.68 -0.88 -19.07
N GLY A 15 -6.91 -0.38 -18.93
CA GLY A 15 -7.23 1.03 -19.15
C GLY A 15 -6.65 1.95 -18.07
N LEU A 16 -6.50 1.45 -16.84
CA LEU A 16 -5.92 2.19 -15.71
C LEU A 16 -4.62 1.54 -15.21
N PRO A 17 -3.74 2.33 -14.57
CA PRO A 17 -2.55 1.78 -13.93
C PRO A 17 -2.91 0.71 -12.91
N LEU A 18 -2.20 -0.42 -12.96
CA LEU A 18 -2.42 -1.59 -12.11
C LEU A 18 -2.08 -1.27 -10.66
N ASN A 19 -2.76 -1.93 -9.71
CA ASN A 19 -2.46 -1.79 -8.28
C ASN A 19 -1.01 -2.19 -7.97
N THR A 20 -0.24 -1.23 -7.45
CA THR A 20 1.15 -1.34 -7.01
C THR A 20 1.27 -1.19 -5.49
N GLY A 21 0.23 -1.58 -4.75
CA GLY A 21 0.24 -1.64 -3.30
C GLY A 21 1.42 -2.49 -2.79
N PRO A 22 1.78 -2.35 -1.51
CA PRO A 22 3.04 -2.86 -0.96
C PRO A 22 3.04 -4.39 -0.71
N HIS A 23 2.45 -5.18 -1.62
CA HIS A 23 2.33 -6.63 -1.53
C HIS A 23 3.68 -7.30 -1.29
N THR A 24 4.75 -6.82 -1.94
CA THR A 24 6.10 -7.39 -1.78
C THR A 24 6.55 -7.39 -0.32
N TYR A 25 6.37 -6.28 0.39
CA TYR A 25 6.84 -6.13 1.77
C TYR A 25 5.95 -6.88 2.75
N ILE A 26 4.63 -6.78 2.57
CA ILE A 26 3.66 -7.47 3.43
C ILE A 26 3.79 -8.99 3.27
N LEU A 27 3.92 -9.49 2.04
CA LEU A 27 4.10 -10.93 1.78
C LEU A 27 5.41 -11.44 2.38
N ARG A 28 6.50 -10.67 2.27
CA ARG A 28 7.78 -11.04 2.88
C ARG A 28 7.67 -11.13 4.40
N SER A 29 6.99 -10.17 5.03
CA SER A 29 6.74 -10.21 6.47
C SER A 29 5.85 -11.40 6.87
N ALA A 30 4.78 -11.67 6.12
CA ALA A 30 3.89 -12.80 6.37
C ALA A 30 4.61 -14.15 6.24
N LEU A 31 5.47 -14.31 5.23
CA LEU A 31 6.30 -15.52 5.06
C LEU A 31 7.30 -15.69 6.19
N HIS A 32 7.92 -14.60 6.65
CA HIS A 32 8.82 -14.63 7.80
C HIS A 32 8.07 -15.05 9.08
N GLY A 33 6.87 -14.48 9.31
CA GLY A 33 6.00 -14.89 10.43
C GLY A 33 5.57 -16.35 10.36
N LEU A 34 5.28 -16.86 9.16
CA LEU A 34 4.94 -18.26 8.95
C LEU A 34 6.13 -19.20 9.23
N ASP A 35 7.33 -18.90 8.73
CA ASP A 35 8.53 -19.71 9.02
C ASP A 35 8.82 -19.75 10.53
N HIS A 36 8.73 -18.60 11.20
CA HIS A 36 8.89 -18.55 12.65
C HIS A 36 7.86 -19.43 13.35
N TRP A 37 6.57 -19.30 13.00
CA TRP A 37 5.51 -20.09 13.61
C TRP A 37 5.71 -21.59 13.44
N VAL A 38 6.10 -22.04 12.24
CA VAL A 38 6.37 -23.46 11.99
C VAL A 38 7.51 -24.00 12.85
N ARG A 39 8.53 -23.18 13.15
CA ARG A 39 9.71 -23.58 13.93
C ARG A 39 9.51 -23.51 15.44
N SER A 40 8.85 -22.46 15.93
CA SER A 40 8.71 -22.18 17.36
C SER A 40 7.36 -22.63 17.93
N GLY A 41 6.34 -22.79 17.09
CA GLY A 41 4.96 -22.97 17.52
C GLY A 41 4.26 -21.66 17.92
N GLU A 42 4.94 -20.52 17.85
CA GLU A 42 4.38 -19.20 18.21
C GLU A 42 3.77 -18.52 16.97
N PRO A 43 2.44 -18.35 16.90
CA PRO A 43 1.79 -17.75 15.75
C PRO A 43 2.10 -16.24 15.65
N PRO A 44 2.14 -15.67 14.42
CA PRO A 44 2.23 -14.23 14.27
C PRO A 44 0.99 -13.54 14.84
N ALA A 45 1.14 -12.26 15.18
CA ALA A 45 0.01 -11.44 15.60
C ALA A 45 -1.08 -11.40 14.51
N SER A 46 -2.34 -11.42 14.92
CA SER A 46 -3.46 -11.24 13.99
C SER A 46 -3.48 -9.80 13.47
N MET A 47 -3.69 -9.64 12.17
CA MET A 47 -3.76 -8.33 11.53
C MET A 47 -5.21 -7.84 11.43
N PRO A 48 -5.46 -6.52 11.55
CA PRO A 48 -6.79 -5.96 11.38
C PRO A 48 -7.38 -6.28 9.99
N LYS A 49 -8.71 -6.41 9.92
CA LYS A 49 -9.44 -6.54 8.66
C LYS A 49 -9.75 -5.17 8.09
N LEU A 50 -10.00 -5.11 6.78
CA LEU A 50 -10.55 -3.93 6.13
C LEU A 50 -11.94 -3.62 6.70
N GLU A 51 -12.21 -2.34 6.94
CA GLU A 51 -13.48 -1.89 7.47
C GLU A 51 -14.56 -1.86 6.39
N THR A 52 -15.76 -2.30 6.75
CA THR A 52 -16.91 -2.41 5.87
C THR A 52 -18.12 -1.78 6.53
N ASN A 53 -19.11 -1.40 5.71
CA ASN A 53 -20.42 -1.01 6.21
C ASN A 53 -21.12 -2.21 6.89
N ALA A 54 -22.19 -1.93 7.62
CA ALA A 54 -22.84 -2.92 8.49
C ALA A 54 -23.37 -4.16 7.76
N ASP A 55 -23.73 -4.04 6.47
CA ASP A 55 -24.24 -5.14 5.64
C ASP A 55 -23.15 -5.83 4.78
N LEU A 56 -21.88 -5.44 4.96
CA LEU A 56 -20.71 -5.96 4.25
C LEU A 56 -20.76 -5.77 2.72
N SER A 57 -21.59 -4.86 2.22
CA SER A 57 -21.71 -4.59 0.78
C SER A 57 -20.64 -3.64 0.24
N ALA A 58 -19.99 -2.85 1.10
CA ALA A 58 -18.97 -1.89 0.70
C ALA A 58 -17.90 -1.67 1.77
N PHE A 59 -16.71 -1.27 1.31
CA PHE A 59 -15.63 -0.81 2.18
C PHE A 59 -15.86 0.64 2.63
N LEU A 60 -15.44 0.94 3.86
CA LEU A 60 -15.38 2.32 4.35
C LEU A 60 -14.07 2.96 3.92
N MET A 61 -14.11 4.16 3.36
CA MET A 61 -12.95 4.86 2.79
C MET A 61 -12.50 6.03 3.68
N ASP A 62 -11.20 6.29 3.72
CA ASP A 62 -10.63 7.51 4.29
C ASP A 62 -10.76 8.70 3.31
N ALA A 63 -10.38 9.89 3.78
CA ALA A 63 -10.45 11.13 2.99
C ALA A 63 -9.56 11.11 1.73
N ASN A 64 -8.57 10.22 1.68
CA ASN A 64 -7.63 10.08 0.57
C ASN A 64 -8.10 9.00 -0.43
N GLY A 65 -9.20 8.30 -0.15
CA GLY A 65 -9.76 7.27 -1.02
C GLY A 65 -9.15 5.88 -0.84
N ASN A 66 -8.47 5.62 0.28
CA ASN A 66 -8.04 4.28 0.66
C ASN A 66 -9.01 3.67 1.69
N VAL A 67 -9.13 2.34 1.70
CA VAL A 67 -10.01 1.65 2.65
C VAL A 67 -9.49 1.78 4.09
N LEU A 68 -10.38 2.02 5.04
CA LEU A 68 -10.09 2.05 6.48
C LEU A 68 -9.77 0.66 7.05
N GLY A 69 -9.07 0.62 8.18
CA GLY A 69 -8.59 -0.62 8.79
C GLY A 69 -7.56 -1.36 7.93
N GLY A 70 -7.50 -2.68 8.07
CA GLY A 70 -6.54 -3.52 7.36
C GLY A 70 -5.10 -3.37 7.87
N ILE A 71 -4.16 -3.88 7.07
CA ILE A 71 -2.73 -3.71 7.31
C ILE A 71 -2.32 -2.31 6.83
N ARG A 72 -2.10 -1.41 7.79
CA ARG A 72 -1.67 -0.04 7.51
C ARG A 72 -0.14 0.02 7.35
N THR A 73 0.31 0.65 6.27
CA THR A 73 1.72 0.81 5.87
C THR A 73 1.91 2.27 5.40
N PRO A 74 3.16 2.77 5.26
CA PRO A 74 3.40 4.12 4.75
C PRO A 74 2.69 4.41 3.41
N PHE A 75 2.53 3.39 2.55
CA PHE A 75 1.85 3.52 1.25
C PHE A 75 0.35 3.83 1.36
N VAL A 76 -0.26 3.60 2.52
CA VAL A 76 -1.70 3.83 2.77
C VAL A 76 -1.91 5.00 3.74
N ASP A 77 -1.10 5.10 4.79
CA ASP A 77 -1.18 6.16 5.81
C ASP A 77 -0.54 7.47 5.39
N VAL A 78 0.43 7.42 4.47
CA VAL A 78 1.12 8.57 3.90
C VAL A 78 1.01 8.45 2.36
N PRO A 79 -0.23 8.48 1.82
CA PRO A 79 -0.46 8.12 0.44
C PRO A 79 0.16 9.12 -0.53
N LEU A 80 0.78 8.58 -1.57
CA LEU A 80 1.12 9.30 -2.81
C LEU A 80 0.15 8.95 -3.94
N ALA A 81 -0.68 7.92 -3.73
CA ALA A 81 -1.67 7.43 -4.66
C ALA A 81 -2.83 6.77 -3.90
N LYS A 82 -4.00 6.74 -4.55
CA LYS A 82 -5.17 5.95 -4.15
C LYS A 82 -4.96 4.52 -4.63
N LEU A 83 -5.02 3.56 -3.73
CA LEU A 83 -4.84 2.13 -4.01
C LEU A 83 -6.18 1.42 -3.89
N SER A 84 -6.58 0.70 -4.94
CA SER A 84 -7.80 -0.12 -4.93
C SER A 84 -7.46 -1.57 -5.22
N GLY A 85 -8.05 -2.48 -4.45
CA GLY A 85 -8.07 -3.91 -4.76
C GLY A 85 -9.24 -4.34 -5.64
N SER A 86 -10.19 -3.43 -5.91
CA SER A 86 -11.35 -3.72 -6.77
C SER A 86 -10.93 -3.72 -8.23
N GLY A 87 -11.41 -4.70 -9.00
CA GLY A 87 -11.13 -4.82 -10.44
C GLY A 87 -11.50 -3.58 -11.26
N GLN A 88 -10.85 -3.39 -12.41
CA GLN A 88 -11.09 -2.25 -13.29
C GLN A 88 -12.35 -2.40 -14.15
N GLU A 89 -12.27 -3.20 -15.22
CA GLU A 89 -13.37 -3.49 -16.14
C GLU A 89 -13.88 -4.90 -15.88
N ALA A 90 -15.20 -5.11 -15.95
CA ALA A 90 -15.80 -6.41 -15.62
C ALA A 90 -15.43 -7.53 -16.62
N ASP A 91 -15.15 -7.17 -17.87
CA ASP A 91 -14.86 -8.13 -18.93
C ASP A 91 -13.34 -8.29 -19.14
N GLY A 92 -12.83 -9.50 -18.93
CA GLY A 92 -11.44 -9.90 -19.21
C GLY A 92 -10.49 -9.86 -18.01
N PHE A 93 -9.18 -9.96 -18.29
CA PHE A 93 -8.15 -10.06 -17.24
C PHE A 93 -8.08 -8.84 -16.32
N CYS A 94 -8.47 -7.65 -16.82
CA CYS A 94 -8.39 -6.41 -16.05
C CYS A 94 -9.34 -6.35 -14.84
N GLY A 95 -10.37 -7.21 -14.80
CA GLY A 95 -11.20 -7.40 -13.61
C GLY A 95 -10.46 -8.05 -12.43
N LEU A 96 -9.30 -8.68 -12.66
CA LEU A 96 -8.45 -9.24 -11.61
C LEU A 96 -7.42 -8.25 -11.07
N PHE A 97 -7.27 -7.09 -11.71
CA PHE A 97 -6.29 -6.09 -11.33
C PHE A 97 -6.97 -4.88 -10.73
N GLY A 98 -6.50 -4.48 -9.55
CA GLY A 98 -6.88 -3.22 -8.96
C GLY A 98 -6.25 -2.02 -9.67
N THR A 99 -6.30 -0.85 -9.00
CA THR A 99 -5.75 0.40 -9.54
C THR A 99 -4.77 1.08 -8.60
N THR A 100 -3.79 1.79 -9.18
CA THR A 100 -3.00 2.84 -8.52
C THR A 100 -3.26 4.17 -9.20
N LEU A 101 -3.93 5.10 -8.54
CA LEU A 101 -4.19 6.43 -9.08
C LEU A 101 -3.42 7.47 -8.29
N GLY A 102 -2.39 8.06 -8.90
CA GLY A 102 -1.56 9.08 -8.25
C GLY A 102 -2.40 10.27 -7.75
N LEU A 103 -2.04 10.81 -6.58
CA LEU A 103 -2.61 12.05 -6.11
C LEU A 103 -2.14 13.21 -7.00
N THR A 104 -3.01 14.20 -7.16
CA THR A 104 -2.67 15.46 -7.84
C THR A 104 -1.64 16.26 -7.03
N LEU A 105 -0.95 17.20 -7.69
CA LEU A 105 -0.01 18.06 -6.99
C LEU A 105 -0.68 18.87 -5.87
N ASP A 106 -1.89 19.39 -6.11
CA ASP A 106 -2.66 20.12 -5.09
C ASP A 106 -3.02 19.23 -3.90
N GLU A 107 -3.44 17.97 -4.13
CA GLU A 107 -3.66 16.98 -3.05
C GLU A 107 -2.37 16.70 -2.28
N LEU A 108 -1.24 16.51 -2.98
CA LEU A 108 0.06 16.26 -2.36
C LEU A 108 0.57 17.45 -1.53
N GLN A 109 0.46 18.68 -2.05
CA GLN A 109 0.86 19.89 -1.33
C GLN A 109 -0.03 20.17 -0.12
N ALA A 110 -1.32 19.81 -0.20
CA ALA A 110 -2.23 19.91 0.94
C ALA A 110 -1.88 18.89 2.04
N LEU A 111 -1.49 17.66 1.67
CA LEU A 111 -1.09 16.62 2.62
C LEU A 111 0.32 16.84 3.19
N TYR A 112 1.23 17.33 2.35
CA TYR A 112 2.66 17.45 2.61
C TYR A 112 3.16 18.83 2.16
N PRO A 113 3.14 19.84 3.04
CA PRO A 113 3.57 21.19 2.67
C PRO A 113 5.05 21.28 2.25
N THR A 114 5.88 20.32 2.68
CA THR A 114 7.29 20.23 2.30
C THR A 114 7.70 18.78 2.08
N THR A 115 8.76 18.55 1.31
CA THR A 115 9.39 17.22 1.20
C THR A 115 9.81 16.69 2.56
N GLN A 116 10.32 17.54 3.47
CA GLN A 116 10.73 17.12 4.80
C GLN A 116 9.53 16.65 5.64
N ASP A 117 8.37 17.28 5.51
CA ASP A 117 7.13 16.84 6.15
C ASP A 117 6.69 15.46 5.63
N PHE A 118 6.71 15.26 4.31
CA PHE A 118 6.47 13.95 3.71
C PHE A 118 7.42 12.88 4.27
N VAL A 119 8.75 13.12 4.22
CA VAL A 119 9.76 12.16 4.68
C VAL A 119 9.58 11.84 6.17
N ALA A 120 9.29 12.84 7.00
CA ALA A 120 9.05 12.64 8.43
C ALA A 120 7.82 11.74 8.68
N LYS A 121 6.70 12.04 8.01
CA LYS A 121 5.47 11.24 8.10
C LYS A 121 5.70 9.82 7.57
N TRP A 122 6.35 9.69 6.42
CA TRP A 122 6.67 8.41 5.79
C TRP A 122 7.53 7.53 6.68
N ASN A 123 8.59 8.09 7.27
CA ASN A 123 9.47 7.37 8.18
C ASN A 123 8.71 6.91 9.44
N ALA A 124 7.90 7.78 10.04
CA ALA A 124 7.08 7.44 11.20
C ALA A 124 6.07 6.32 10.90
N ALA A 125 5.37 6.39 9.75
CA ALA A 125 4.45 5.34 9.32
C ALA A 125 5.16 4.03 8.98
N THR A 126 6.38 4.09 8.44
CA THR A 126 7.22 2.92 8.21
C THR A 126 7.60 2.26 9.54
N ASP A 127 8.01 3.03 10.54
CA ASP A 127 8.36 2.52 11.87
C ASP A 127 7.15 1.90 12.57
N ALA A 128 5.97 2.53 12.46
CA ALA A 128 4.72 1.96 12.97
C ALA A 128 4.39 0.62 12.31
N ALA A 129 4.58 0.49 11.00
CA ALA A 129 4.36 -0.77 10.28
C ALA A 129 5.38 -1.87 10.64
N VAL A 130 6.62 -1.50 11.01
CA VAL A 130 7.59 -2.46 11.57
C VAL A 130 7.14 -2.91 12.95
N ALA A 131 6.69 -1.99 13.80
CA ALA A 131 6.26 -2.29 15.17
C ALA A 131 5.05 -3.25 15.21
N THR A 132 4.16 -3.20 14.21
CA THR A 132 3.05 -4.15 14.08
C THR A 132 3.45 -5.49 13.46
N GLY A 133 4.65 -5.60 12.89
CA GLY A 133 5.09 -6.76 12.10
C GLY A 133 4.50 -6.78 10.68
N ALA A 134 3.93 -5.68 10.19
CA ALA A 134 3.44 -5.58 8.82
C ALA A 134 4.60 -5.46 7.80
N ILE A 135 5.73 -4.89 8.22
CA ILE A 135 6.95 -4.71 7.41
C ILE A 135 8.15 -5.24 8.21
N LEU A 136 9.12 -5.87 7.53
CA LEU A 136 10.38 -6.28 8.15
C LEU A 136 11.33 -5.08 8.31
N ALA A 137 12.16 -5.08 9.35
CA ALA A 137 13.14 -4.01 9.58
C ALA A 137 14.09 -3.79 8.37
N VAL A 138 14.54 -4.87 7.72
CA VAL A 138 15.38 -4.80 6.51
C VAL A 138 14.67 -4.15 5.32
N ASP A 139 13.35 -4.27 5.25
CA ASP A 139 12.56 -3.64 4.19
C ASP A 139 12.35 -2.16 4.49
N ALA A 140 12.15 -1.83 5.77
CA ALA A 140 11.98 -0.45 6.22
C ALA A 140 13.16 0.44 5.85
N GLU A 141 14.40 -0.05 5.95
CA GLU A 141 15.60 0.69 5.52
C GLU A 141 15.51 1.11 4.05
N ASN A 142 15.13 0.19 3.17
CA ASN A 142 14.98 0.46 1.74
C ASN A 142 13.80 1.40 1.46
N ILE A 143 12.68 1.23 2.17
CA ILE A 143 11.47 2.06 2.03
C ILE A 143 11.76 3.51 2.44
N LYS A 144 12.53 3.72 3.52
CA LYS A 144 12.90 5.06 3.99
C LYS A 144 13.90 5.72 3.06
N ALA A 145 14.94 5.00 2.61
CA ALA A 145 15.92 5.52 1.66
C ALA A 145 15.27 5.94 0.32
N ALA A 146 14.23 5.22 -0.13
CA ALA A 146 13.48 5.61 -1.33
C ALA A 146 12.77 6.96 -1.18
N ALA A 147 12.27 7.28 0.02
CA ALA A 147 11.55 8.53 0.28
C ALA A 147 12.45 9.77 0.27
N GLU A 148 13.75 9.64 0.59
CA GLU A 148 14.70 10.75 0.60
C GLU A 148 14.88 11.40 -0.78
N ASN A 149 14.59 10.66 -1.85
CA ASN A 149 14.67 11.14 -3.23
C ASN A 149 13.35 11.69 -3.75
N PHE A 150 12.30 11.74 -2.92
CA PHE A 150 11.00 12.27 -3.32
C PHE A 150 11.02 13.80 -3.32
N VAL A 151 10.43 14.39 -4.36
CA VAL A 151 10.32 15.84 -4.52
C VAL A 151 8.87 16.16 -4.85
N ILE A 152 8.31 17.14 -4.13
CA ILE A 152 6.96 17.64 -4.36
C ILE A 152 7.08 18.84 -5.30
N GLU A 153 7.05 18.58 -6.61
CA GLU A 153 7.14 19.57 -7.69
C GLU A 153 6.10 19.30 -8.77
#